data_AF-A0A928L707-F1
#
_entry.id   AF-A0A928L707-F1
#
_cell.length_a   1.000
_cell.length_b   1.000
_cell.length_c   1.000
_cell.angle_alpha   90.00
_cell.angle_beta   90.00
_cell.angle_gamma   90.00
#
_symmetry.space_group_name_H-M   'P 1'
#
loop_
_entity.id
_entity.type
_entity.pdbx_description
1 polymer ?
#
loop_
_entity_poly.entity_id
_entity_poly.type
_entity_poly.pdbx_seq_one_letter_code
_entity_poly.pdbx_strand_id
1 'polypeptide(L)'
;MFDFLFYDAGGKLSKLIKVVTVIGMILCVVWGLYIGIESESFVAFIIGGVVSPIVLWIGSLFTIGLLDMMSDVNQIKSSIYEIEHRKPAEKVNSNTWTCSKCNKTNEKSSVYCISCGEKKNQW
;
A
#
# COMPACT_ATOMS: atom_id res chain seq x y z
N MET A 1 9.60 9.93 11.13
CA MET A 1 8.59 10.77 11.82
C MET A 1 7.58 11.36 10.84
N PHE A 2 8.01 11.90 9.70
CA PHE A 2 7.11 12.39 8.65
C PHE A 2 6.22 11.30 8.02
N ASP A 3 6.72 10.09 7.76
CA ASP A 3 5.92 9.01 7.16
C ASP A 3 4.72 8.59 8.01
N PHE A 4 4.85 8.62 9.33
CA PHE A 4 3.75 8.27 10.26
C PHE A 4 2.66 9.34 10.29
N LEU A 5 3.04 10.61 10.15
CA LEU A 5 2.09 11.72 10.02
C LEU A 5 1.31 11.63 8.70
N PHE A 6 1.97 11.25 7.59
CA PHE A 6 1.28 11.04 6.31
C PHE A 6 0.36 9.80 6.32
N TYR A 7 0.69 8.76 7.08
CA TYR A 7 -0.15 7.56 7.21
C TYR A 7 -1.45 7.80 7.99
N ASP A 8 -1.40 8.43 9.17
CA ASP A 8 -2.62 8.79 9.93
C ASP A 8 -3.39 9.96 9.26
N ALA A 9 -2.68 10.89 8.61
CA ALA A 9 -3.32 11.95 7.84
C ALA A 9 -3.99 11.42 6.57
N GLY A 10 -3.47 10.36 5.93
CA GLY A 10 -3.95 9.87 4.64
C GLY A 10 -5.44 9.48 4.64
N GLY A 11 -5.90 8.78 5.68
CA GLY A 11 -7.30 8.37 5.80
C GLY A 11 -8.27 9.55 6.02
N LYS A 12 -7.86 10.55 6.80
CA LYS A 12 -8.64 11.78 7.03
C LYS A 12 -8.59 12.71 5.81
N LEU A 13 -7.44 12.79 5.14
CA LEU A 13 -7.21 13.58 3.94
C LEU A 13 -8.00 13.03 2.75
N SER A 14 -8.10 11.71 2.58
CA SER A 14 -8.95 11.10 1.55
C SER A 14 -10.43 11.48 1.73
N LYS A 15 -10.94 11.44 2.97
CA LYS A 15 -12.30 11.89 3.29
C LYS A 15 -12.48 13.39 3.04
N LEU A 16 -11.52 14.21 3.44
CA LEU A 16 -11.52 15.65 3.21
C LEU A 16 -11.54 15.98 1.72
N ILE A 17 -10.68 15.33 0.93
CA ILE A 17 -10.58 15.53 -0.53
C ILE A 17 -11.90 15.18 -1.20
N LYS A 18 -12.52 14.04 -0.85
CA LYS A 18 -13.85 13.67 -1.37
C LYS A 18 -14.90 14.75 -1.07
N VAL A 19 -14.92 15.29 0.14
CA VAL A 19 -15.86 16.36 0.54
C VAL A 19 -15.57 17.66 -0.21
N VAL A 20 -14.30 18.09 -0.29
CA VAL A 20 -13.89 19.31 -1.01
C VAL A 20 -14.20 19.21 -2.50
N THR A 21 -13.99 18.04 -3.11
CA THR A 21 -14.38 17.80 -4.51
C THR A 21 -15.88 17.98 -4.69
N VAL A 22 -16.72 17.36 -3.86
CA VAL A 22 -18.18 17.50 -3.95
C VAL A 22 -18.64 18.95 -3.80
N ILE A 23 -18.08 19.69 -2.84
CA ILE A 23 -18.39 21.11 -2.65
C ILE A 23 -17.96 21.91 -3.89
N GLY A 24 -16.75 21.66 -4.41
CA GLY A 24 -16.26 22.29 -5.63
C GLY A 24 -17.15 22.03 -6.85
N MET A 25 -17.71 20.82 -6.98
CA MET A 25 -18.65 20.47 -8.04
C MET A 25 -19.92 21.33 -7.99
N ILE A 26 -20.51 21.48 -6.79
CA ILE A 26 -21.71 22.28 -6.59
C ILE A 26 -21.42 23.75 -6.92
N LEU A 27 -20.30 24.29 -6.43
CA LEU A 27 -19.91 25.67 -6.71
C LEU A 27 -19.67 25.94 -8.19
N CYS A 28 -19.06 25.02 -8.93
CA CYS A 28 -18.86 25.18 -10.37
C CYS A 28 -20.18 25.25 -11.14
N VAL A 29 -21.17 24.42 -10.78
CA VAL A 29 -22.49 24.45 -11.41
C VAL A 29 -23.22 25.75 -11.09
N VAL A 30 -23.20 26.18 -9.82
CA VAL A 30 -23.84 27.44 -9.39
C VAL A 30 -23.21 28.65 -10.09
N TRP A 31 -21.88 28.72 -10.14
CA TRP A 31 -21.15 29.80 -10.80
C TRP A 31 -21.37 29.82 -12.31
N GLY A 32 -21.37 28.64 -12.94
CA GLY A 32 -21.65 28.47 -14.35
C GLY A 32 -23.07 28.91 -14.74
N LEU A 33 -24.07 28.57 -13.92
CA LEU A 33 -25.44 29.04 -14.10
C LEU A 33 -25.57 30.55 -13.88
N TYR A 34 -24.87 31.11 -12.89
CA TYR A 34 -24.85 32.54 -12.63
C TYR A 34 -24.32 33.34 -13.84
N ILE A 35 -23.14 32.98 -14.35
CA ILE A 35 -22.58 33.59 -15.57
C ILE A 35 -23.53 33.40 -16.75
N GLY A 36 -24.13 32.21 -16.85
CA GLY A 36 -25.04 31.85 -17.91
C GLY A 36 -26.30 32.72 -17.99
N ILE A 37 -26.83 33.15 -16.84
CA ILE A 37 -28.00 34.06 -16.76
C ILE A 37 -27.58 35.49 -17.10
N GLU A 38 -26.38 35.90 -16.71
CA GLU A 38 -25.89 37.27 -16.92
C GLU A 38 -25.37 37.50 -18.35
N SER A 39 -24.90 36.44 -19.03
CA SER A 39 -24.42 36.51 -20.40
C SER A 39 -25.54 36.25 -21.41
N GLU A 40 -25.81 37.18 -22.32
CA GLU A 40 -26.69 36.92 -23.50
C GLU A 40 -26.06 35.93 -24.51
N SER A 41 -24.86 35.44 -24.23
CA SER A 41 -24.06 34.60 -25.10
C SER A 41 -24.24 33.11 -24.77
N PHE A 42 -24.98 32.39 -25.60
CA PHE A 42 -25.15 30.94 -25.47
C PHE A 42 -23.81 30.17 -25.43
N VAL A 43 -22.77 30.66 -26.14
CA VAL A 43 -21.43 30.05 -26.12
C VAL A 43 -20.76 30.18 -24.75
N ALA A 44 -20.91 31.33 -24.08
CA ALA A 44 -20.37 31.55 -22.74
C ALA A 44 -21.09 30.66 -21.70
N PHE A 45 -22.40 30.46 -21.86
CA PHE A 45 -23.18 29.51 -21.07
C PHE A 45 -22.65 28.07 -21.22
N ILE A 46 -22.39 27.61 -22.44
CA ILE A 46 -21.91 26.24 -22.66
C ILE A 46 -20.48 26.04 -22.15
N ILE A 47 -19.56 26.97 -22.43
CA ILE A 47 -18.16 26.85 -22.02
C ILE A 47 -18.01 27.00 -20.50
N GLY A 48 -18.64 28.03 -19.92
CA GLY A 48 -18.55 28.33 -18.49
C GLY A 48 -19.44 27.42 -17.63
N GLY A 49 -20.63 27.09 -18.11
CA GLY A 49 -21.63 26.33 -17.37
C GLY A 49 -21.57 24.81 -17.54
N VAL A 50 -21.01 24.29 -18.63
CA VAL A 50 -21.04 22.85 -18.93
C VAL A 50 -19.65 22.28 -19.14
N VAL A 51 -18.85 22.86 -20.02
CA VAL A 51 -17.53 22.30 -20.36
C VAL A 51 -16.53 22.44 -19.21
N SER A 52 -16.47 23.62 -18.58
CA SER A 52 -15.53 23.89 -17.48
C SER A 52 -15.77 22.98 -16.27
N PRO A 53 -17.01 22.77 -15.78
CA PRO A 53 -17.28 21.80 -14.73
C PRO A 53 -16.87 20.37 -15.10
N ILE A 54 -17.15 19.91 -16.32
CA ILE A 54 -16.84 18.54 -16.76
C ILE A 54 -15.33 18.28 -16.78
N VAL A 55 -14.53 19.21 -17.29
CA VAL A 55 -13.06 19.07 -17.32
C VAL A 55 -12.49 19.03 -15.89
N LEU A 56 -12.99 19.90 -15.01
CA LEU A 56 -12.59 19.92 -13.60
C LEU A 56 -13.02 18.64 -12.85
N TRP A 57 -14.15 18.04 -13.23
CA TRP A 57 -14.61 16.75 -12.69
C TRP A 57 -13.68 15.61 -13.10
N ILE A 58 -13.32 15.53 -14.38
CA ILE A 58 -12.39 14.51 -14.89
C ILE A 58 -11.05 14.62 -14.15
N GLY A 59 -10.52 15.83 -14.00
CA GLY A 59 -9.28 16.07 -13.25
C GLY A 59 -9.38 15.62 -11.77
N SER A 60 -10.52 15.86 -11.13
CA SER A 60 -10.76 15.44 -9.74
C SER A 60 -10.79 13.92 -9.59
N LEU A 61 -11.40 13.19 -10.53
CA LEU A 61 -11.41 11.72 -10.54
C LEU A 61 -9.99 11.15 -10.67
N PHE A 62 -9.17 11.73 -11.56
CA PHE A 62 -7.76 11.34 -11.70
C PHE A 62 -6.96 11.59 -10.43
N THR A 63 -7.18 12.73 -9.77
CA THR A 63 -6.44 13.09 -8.55
C THR A 63 -6.81 12.16 -7.38
N ILE A 64 -8.08 11.79 -7.25
CA ILE A 64 -8.53 10.82 -6.24
C ILE A 64 -7.97 9.43 -6.53
N GLY A 65 -8.02 8.97 -7.79
CA GLY A 65 -7.50 7.64 -8.15
C GLY A 65 -5.99 7.52 -7.92
N LEU A 66 -5.21 8.56 -8.24
CA LEU A 66 -3.77 8.59 -7.96
C LEU A 66 -3.47 8.57 -6.46
N LEU A 67 -4.30 9.23 -5.64
CA LEU A 67 -4.14 9.24 -4.19
C LEU A 67 -4.36 7.85 -3.58
N ASP A 68 -5.41 7.16 -4.00
CA ASP A 68 -5.70 5.79 -3.54
C ASP A 68 -4.56 4.83 -3.96
N MET A 69 -4.04 4.96 -5.19
CA MET A 69 -2.89 4.18 -5.65
C MET A 69 -1.62 4.42 -4.83
N MET A 70 -1.31 5.66 -4.47
CA MET A 70 -0.14 5.97 -3.62
C MET A 70 -0.28 5.36 -2.22
N SER A 71 -1.50 5.27 -1.68
CA SER A 71 -1.78 4.59 -0.42
C SER A 71 -1.45 3.11 -0.51
N ASP A 72 -1.92 2.43 -1.57
CA ASP A 72 -1.69 1.01 -1.77
C ASP A 72 -0.19 0.70 -1.98
N VAL A 73 0.52 1.52 -2.76
CA VAL A 73 1.97 1.38 -2.97
C VAL A 73 2.74 1.48 -1.65
N ASN A 74 2.37 2.42 -0.78
CA ASN A 74 3.01 2.57 0.53
C ASN A 74 2.75 1.36 1.44
N GLN A 75 1.54 0.81 1.42
CA GLN A 75 1.20 -0.40 2.18
C GLN A 75 1.98 -1.64 1.67
N ILE A 76 2.14 -1.76 0.36
CA ILE A 76 2.95 -2.82 -0.25
C ILE A 76 4.42 -2.67 0.17
N LYS A 77 4.96 -1.45 0.16
CA LYS A 77 6.34 -1.18 0.57
C LYS A 77 6.62 -1.58 2.02
N SER A 78 5.70 -1.28 2.95
CA SER A 78 5.86 -1.72 4.35
C SER A 78 5.81 -3.25 4.49
N SER A 79 4.98 -3.91 3.69
CA SER A 79 4.84 -5.37 3.70
C SER A 79 6.10 -6.06 3.16
N ILE A 80 6.69 -5.51 2.09
CA ILE A 80 7.97 -6.00 1.51
C ILE A 80 9.11 -5.78 2.50
N TYR A 81 9.17 -4.63 3.17
CA TYR A 81 10.20 -4.35 4.17
C TYR A 81 10.17 -5.38 5.31
N GLU A 82 8.98 -5.77 5.79
CA GLU A 82 8.83 -6.81 6.82
C GLU A 82 9.25 -8.20 6.31
N ILE A 83 8.97 -8.54 5.05
CA ILE A 83 9.38 -9.82 4.45
C ILE A 83 10.90 -9.88 4.26
N GLU A 84 11.53 -8.79 3.84
CA GLU A 84 12.98 -8.74 3.62
C GLU A 84 13.78 -8.74 4.92
N HIS A 85 13.22 -8.15 5.99
CA HIS A 85 13.82 -8.18 7.33
C HIS A 85 13.43 -9.40 8.16
N ARG A 86 12.38 -10.15 7.79
CA ARG A 86 12.25 -11.54 8.20
C ARG A 86 13.35 -12.33 7.52
N LYS A 87 14.40 -12.67 8.28
CA LYS A 87 15.34 -13.74 7.90
C LYS A 87 14.53 -14.86 7.25
N PRO A 88 14.87 -15.32 6.03
CA PRO A 88 14.17 -16.44 5.43
C PRO A 88 14.18 -17.53 6.47
N ALA A 89 12.98 -18.01 6.83
CA ALA A 89 12.79 -19.04 7.85
C ALA A 89 13.95 -20.01 7.72
N GLU A 90 14.78 -20.04 8.77
CA GLU A 90 15.91 -20.94 8.90
C GLU A 90 15.45 -22.24 8.28
N LYS A 91 16.02 -22.60 7.11
CA LYS A 91 15.78 -23.90 6.49
C LYS A 91 15.94 -24.85 7.66
N VAL A 92 14.84 -25.46 8.12
CA VAL A 92 14.91 -26.52 9.12
C VAL A 92 15.87 -27.49 8.47
N ASN A 93 17.11 -27.50 8.97
CA ASN A 93 18.19 -28.24 8.38
C ASN A 93 17.79 -29.69 8.63
N SER A 94 17.10 -30.27 7.67
CA SER A 94 16.84 -31.71 7.49
C SER A 94 18.14 -32.50 7.32
N ASN A 95 19.27 -31.85 7.63
CA ASN A 95 20.62 -32.34 7.66
C ASN A 95 21.17 -32.41 9.10
N THR A 96 20.35 -32.76 10.07
CA THR A 96 20.82 -33.13 11.42
C THR A 96 20.30 -34.52 11.80
N TRP A 97 21.02 -35.21 12.68
CA TRP A 97 20.58 -36.49 13.27
C TRP A 97 20.76 -36.45 14.78
N THR A 98 19.82 -37.06 15.49
CA THR A 98 19.83 -37.12 16.95
C THR A 98 20.51 -38.41 17.41
N CYS A 99 21.48 -38.30 18.31
CA CYS A 99 22.15 -39.46 18.88
C CYS A 99 21.21 -40.25 19.79
N SER A 100 21.05 -41.55 19.55
CA SER A 100 20.19 -42.44 20.34
C SER A 100 20.67 -42.65 21.78
N LYS A 101 21.94 -42.41 22.07
CA LYS A 101 22.54 -42.63 23.40
C LYS A 101 22.47 -41.42 24.32
N CYS A 102 22.69 -40.22 23.78
CA CYS A 102 22.77 -38.99 24.58
C CYS A 102 21.75 -37.91 24.16
N ASN A 103 20.89 -38.20 23.19
CA ASN A 103 19.85 -37.30 22.65
C ASN A 103 20.36 -35.96 22.12
N LYS A 104 21.66 -35.84 21.83
CA LYS A 104 22.22 -34.62 21.24
C LYS A 104 22.05 -34.60 19.73
N THR A 105 21.72 -33.44 19.19
CA THR A 105 21.64 -33.17 17.75
C THR A 105 23.03 -33.00 17.16
N ASN A 106 23.33 -33.72 16.08
CA ASN A 106 24.60 -33.66 15.36
C ASN A 106 24.36 -33.32 13.88
N GLU A 107 25.37 -32.81 13.19
CA GLU A 107 25.31 -32.57 11.73
C GLU A 107 25.22 -33.88 10.93
N LYS A 108 24.51 -33.88 9.79
CA LYS A 108 24.32 -35.05 8.92
C LYS A 108 25.63 -35.64 8.39
N SER A 109 26.63 -34.79 8.16
CA SER A 109 28.00 -35.13 7.74
C SER A 109 28.77 -35.89 8.82
N SER A 110 28.40 -35.73 10.10
CA SER A 110 29.13 -36.36 11.19
C SER A 110 28.80 -37.86 11.28
N VAL A 111 29.86 -38.68 11.22
CA VAL A 111 29.78 -40.14 11.39
C VAL A 111 29.68 -40.53 12.86
N TYR A 112 30.11 -39.65 13.77
CA TYR A 112 30.12 -39.86 15.22
C TYR A 112 29.39 -38.73 15.95
N CYS A 113 28.83 -39.02 17.12
CA CYS A 113 28.24 -38.00 17.98
C CYS A 113 29.33 -37.12 18.61
N ILE A 114 29.19 -35.81 18.49
CA ILE A 114 30.16 -34.83 19.03
C ILE A 114 30.29 -34.88 20.56
N SER A 115 29.27 -35.42 21.26
CA SER A 115 29.23 -35.39 22.72
C SER A 115 29.64 -36.69 23.37
N CYS A 116 29.33 -37.83 22.76
CA CYS A 116 29.56 -39.15 23.36
C CYS A 116 30.37 -40.11 22.49
N GLY A 117 30.75 -39.70 21.27
CA GLY A 117 31.55 -40.50 20.35
C GLY A 117 30.80 -41.67 19.68
N GLU A 118 29.50 -41.84 19.94
CA GLU A 118 28.71 -42.95 19.40
C GLU A 118 28.57 -42.84 17.88
N LYS A 119 28.69 -43.96 17.15
CA LYS A 119 28.57 -43.99 15.69
C LYS A 119 27.12 -43.77 15.26
N LYS A 120 26.92 -43.06 14.16
CA LYS A 120 25.61 -42.86 13.53
C LYS A 120 25.07 -44.22 13.05
N ASN A 121 23.93 -44.64 13.60
CA ASN A 121 23.25 -45.85 13.16
C ASN A 121 22.67 -45.63 11.75
N GLN A 122 23.16 -46.39 10.77
CA GLN A 122 22.61 -46.44 9.42
C GLN A 122 21.68 -47.64 9.36
N TRP A 123 20.37 -47.40 9.31
CA TRP A 123 19.38 -48.41 8.95
C TRP A 123 18.81 -48.04 7.58
#